data_AF-A0A951HG61-F1
#
_entry.id   AF-A0A951HG61-F1
#
_cell.length_a   1.000
_cell.length_b   1.000
_cell.length_c   1.000
_cell.angle_alpha   90.00
_cell.angle_beta   90.00
_cell.angle_gamma   90.00
#
_symmetry.space_group_name_H-M   'P 1'
#
loop_
_entity.id
_entity.type
_entity.pdbx_description
1 polymer ?
#
loop_
_entity_poly.entity_id
_entity_poly.type
_entity_poly.pdbx_seq_one_letter_code
_entity_poly.pdbx_strand_id
1 'polypeptide(L)'
;MADALLRKLDEDLLEAYRAEARANGRSLQAELHEGLRRGRPRRRLSKEELLELSKSLTGAGLLTSDSTADIRWDRDTDGGRHLGEPARRDPRS
;
A
#
# COMPACT_ATOMS: atom_id res chain seq x y z
N MET A 1 20.56 14.33 -16.20
CA MET A 1 20.34 12.87 -16.09
C MET A 1 21.62 12.27 -15.58
N ALA A 2 21.53 11.33 -14.63
CA ALA A 2 22.67 10.59 -14.13
C ALA A 2 22.54 9.15 -14.61
N ASP A 3 23.64 8.59 -15.09
CA ASP A 3 23.77 7.21 -15.52
C ASP A 3 24.67 6.43 -14.55
N ALA A 4 24.35 5.15 -14.36
CA ALA A 4 25.13 4.24 -13.52
C ALA A 4 25.19 2.88 -14.19
N LEU A 5 26.37 2.26 -14.16
CA LEU A 5 26.58 0.92 -14.72
C LEU A 5 26.66 -0.10 -13.59
N LEU A 6 25.66 -0.99 -13.52
CA LEU A 6 25.72 -2.15 -12.65
C LEU A 6 26.45 -3.28 -13.38
N ARG A 7 27.58 -3.73 -12.82
CA ARG A 7 28.39 -4.85 -13.36
C ARG A 7 28.26 -6.06 -12.46
N LYS A 8 28.41 -7.26 -13.03
CA LYS A 8 28.36 -8.55 -12.31
C LYS A 8 27.05 -8.71 -11.52
N LEU A 9 25.93 -8.29 -12.12
CA LEU A 9 24.63 -8.60 -11.57
C LEU A 9 24.41 -10.11 -11.68
N ASP A 10 23.85 -10.69 -10.64
CA ASP A 10 23.41 -12.07 -10.65
C ASP A 10 22.40 -12.31 -11.79
N GLU A 11 22.58 -13.39 -12.55
CA GLU A 11 21.77 -13.66 -13.73
C GLU A 11 20.32 -14.02 -13.36
N ASP A 12 20.13 -14.77 -12.26
CA ASP A 12 18.81 -15.12 -11.77
C ASP A 12 18.05 -13.86 -11.32
N LEU A 13 18.77 -12.92 -10.68
CA LEU A 13 18.23 -11.62 -10.31
C LEU A 13 17.83 -10.79 -11.54
N LEU A 14 18.66 -10.79 -12.59
CA LEU A 14 18.36 -10.07 -13.84
C LEU A 14 17.11 -10.62 -14.51
N GLU A 15 16.96 -11.95 -14.56
CA GLU A 15 15.79 -12.61 -15.13
C GLU A 15 14.52 -12.35 -14.32
N ALA A 16 14.61 -12.34 -12.98
CA ALA A 16 13.48 -11.97 -12.13
C ALA A 16 12.97 -10.56 -12.45
N TYR A 17 13.86 -9.58 -12.55
CA TYR A 17 13.48 -8.21 -12.92
C TYR A 17 12.94 -8.08 -14.35
N ARG A 18 13.45 -8.89 -15.29
CA ARG A 18 12.89 -8.94 -16.66
C ARG A 18 11.48 -9.50 -16.67
N ALA A 19 11.21 -10.55 -15.90
CA ALA A 19 9.88 -11.13 -15.78
C ALA A 19 8.89 -10.12 -15.18
N GLU A 20 9.30 -9.42 -14.11
CA GLU A 20 8.46 -8.43 -13.45
C GLU A 20 8.22 -7.19 -14.31
N ALA A 21 9.23 -6.71 -15.03
CA ALA A 21 9.06 -5.63 -16.01
C ALA A 21 8.03 -5.99 -17.10
N ARG A 22 8.06 -7.23 -17.62
CA ARG A 22 7.06 -7.72 -18.58
C ARG A 22 5.66 -7.77 -17.97
N ALA A 23 5.53 -8.28 -16.75
CA ALA A 23 4.25 -8.33 -16.04
C ALA A 23 3.65 -6.93 -15.81
N ASN A 24 4.50 -5.95 -15.52
CA ASN A 24 4.09 -4.56 -15.28
C ASN A 24 3.93 -3.73 -16.57
N GLY A 25 4.22 -4.30 -17.75
CA GLY A 25 4.17 -3.58 -19.03
C GLY A 25 5.20 -2.46 -19.15
N ARG A 26 6.35 -2.59 -18.49
CA ARG A 26 7.41 -1.58 -18.42
C ARG A 26 8.72 -2.09 -19.01
N SER A 27 9.64 -1.17 -19.31
CA SER A 27 11.02 -1.55 -19.65
C SER A 27 11.78 -2.01 -18.41
N LEU A 28 12.77 -2.88 -18.60
CA LEU A 28 13.66 -3.34 -17.52
C LEU A 28 14.31 -2.15 -16.78
N GLN A 29 14.75 -1.13 -17.53
CA GLN A 29 15.33 0.07 -16.94
C GLN A 29 14.33 0.82 -16.05
N ALA A 30 13.07 0.94 -16.49
CA ALA A 30 12.04 1.59 -15.69
C ALA A 30 11.72 0.78 -14.42
N GLU A 31 11.70 -0.54 -14.51
CA GLU A 31 11.48 -1.41 -13.35
C GLU A 31 12.63 -1.33 -12.34
N LEU A 32 13.88 -1.38 -12.80
CA LEU A 32 15.06 -1.19 -11.94
C LEU A 32 15.07 0.21 -11.30
N HIS A 33 14.70 1.24 -12.06
CA HIS A 33 14.63 2.60 -11.55
C HIS A 33 13.57 2.74 -10.45
N GLU A 34 12.40 2.14 -10.62
CA GLU A 34 11.36 2.09 -9.59
C GLU A 34 11.79 1.26 -8.37
N GLY A 35 12.46 0.12 -8.58
CA GLY A 35 13.04 -0.68 -7.51
C GLY A 35 14.02 0.12 -6.65
N LEU A 36 14.96 0.84 -7.29
CA LEU A 36 15.91 1.72 -6.62
C LEU A 36 15.23 2.89 -5.91
N ARG A 37 14.18 3.46 -6.51
CA ARG A 37 13.40 4.55 -5.90
C ARG A 37 12.68 4.09 -4.63
N ARG A 38 12.09 2.90 -4.65
CA ARG A 38 11.43 2.28 -3.48
C ARG A 38 12.43 1.90 -2.40
N GLY A 39 13.58 1.37 -2.80
CA GLY A 39 14.70 1.03 -1.93
C GLY A 39 15.55 2.21 -1.48
N ARG A 40 15.15 3.45 -1.78
CA ARG A 40 15.92 4.65 -1.46
C ARG A 40 16.28 4.64 0.04
N PRO A 41 17.57 4.75 0.40
CA PRO A 41 18.00 4.77 1.78
C PRO A 41 17.21 5.83 2.54
N ARG A 42 16.50 5.40 3.59
CA ARG A 42 15.78 6.31 4.46
C ARG A 42 16.79 7.08 5.29
N ARG A 43 16.83 8.40 5.12
CA ARG A 43 17.54 9.26 6.06
C ARG A 43 16.88 9.11 7.43
N ARG A 44 17.66 8.81 8.46
CA ARG A 44 17.19 8.93 9.84
C ARG A 44 16.91 10.40 10.10
N LEU A 45 15.65 10.71 10.41
CA LEU A 45 15.23 12.05 10.80
C LEU A 45 15.80 12.37 12.18
N SER A 46 16.22 13.62 12.40
CA SER A 46 16.54 14.10 13.74
C SER A 46 15.28 14.16 14.61
N LYS A 47 15.45 14.33 15.92
CA LYS A 47 14.31 14.45 16.85
C LYS A 47 13.42 15.65 16.48
N GLU A 48 14.02 16.76 16.07
CA GLU A 48 13.34 17.97 15.66
C GLU A 48 12.55 17.75 14.37
N GLU A 49 13.13 17.05 13.40
CA GLU A 49 12.47 16.70 12.14
C GLU A 49 11.31 15.72 12.33
N LEU A 50 11.44 14.78 13.28
CA LEU A 50 10.34 13.88 13.66
C LEU A 50 9.19 14.62 14.33
N LEU A 51 9.49 15.59 15.20
CA LEU A 51 8.48 16.42 15.86
C LEU A 51 7.76 17.33 14.86
N GLU A 52 8.45 17.85 13.85
CA GLU A 52 7.82 18.65 12.81
C GLU A 52 6.96 17.79 11.88
N LEU A 53 7.44 16.59 11.54
CA LEU A 53 6.66 15.62 10.77
C LEU A 53 5.39 15.20 11.53
N SER A 54 5.48 14.92 12.83
CA SER A 54 4.31 14.54 13.62
C SER A 54 3.27 15.66 13.68
N LYS A 55 3.70 16.92 13.82
CA LYS A 55 2.81 18.10 13.75
C LYS A 55 2.16 18.25 12.38
N SER A 56 2.89 18.06 11.29
CA SER A 56 2.32 18.17 9.94
C SER A 56 1.29 17.06 9.65
N LEU A 57 1.53 15.84 10.11
CA LEU A 57 0.61 14.71 9.96
C LEU A 57 -0.65 14.86 10.83
N THR A 58 -0.51 15.42 12.03
CA THR A 58 -1.63 15.65 12.96
C THR A 58 -2.40 16.93 12.63
N GLY A 59 -1.74 17.94 12.07
CA GLY A 59 -2.36 19.21 11.66
C GLY A 59 -3.10 19.16 10.32
N ALA A 60 -2.80 18.19 9.45
CA ALA A 60 -3.39 18.06 8.11
C ALA A 60 -4.80 17.42 8.08
N GLY A 61 -5.52 17.36 9.20
CA GLY A 61 -6.93 16.93 9.24
C GLY A 61 -7.17 15.43 8.99
N LEU A 62 -6.12 14.62 8.81
CA LEU A 62 -6.21 13.19 8.48
C LEU A 62 -6.73 12.30 9.61
N LEU A 63 -6.90 12.84 10.82
CA LEU A 63 -7.39 12.13 12.02
C LEU A 63 -8.88 12.38 12.31
N THR A 64 -9.63 12.99 11.39
CA THR A 64 -11.03 13.38 11.66
C THR A 64 -12.06 12.31 11.31
N SER A 65 -11.70 11.22 10.64
CA SER A 65 -12.61 10.07 10.50
C SER A 65 -12.43 9.14 11.69
N ASP A 66 -13.32 9.26 12.66
CA ASP A 66 -13.57 8.20 13.63
C ASP A 66 -14.24 7.02 12.90
N SER A 67 -13.42 6.21 12.22
CA SER A 67 -13.86 5.01 11.49
C SER A 67 -14.42 3.93 12.40
N THR A 68 -14.48 4.16 13.72
CA THR A 68 -15.06 3.22 14.67
C THR A 68 -16.53 2.94 14.35
N ALA A 69 -17.27 3.92 13.83
CA ALA A 69 -18.66 3.72 13.39
C ALA A 69 -18.74 2.80 12.16
N ASP A 70 -17.91 3.04 11.15
CA ASP A 70 -17.90 2.24 9.92
C ASP A 70 -17.46 0.79 10.18
N ILE A 71 -16.44 0.60 11.02
CA ILE A 71 -15.94 -0.72 11.42
C ILE A 71 -16.99 -1.50 12.22
N ARG A 72 -17.80 -0.83 13.05
CA ARG A 72 -18.91 -1.47 13.77
C ARG A 72 -20.02 -1.84 12.79
N TRP A 73 -20.38 -0.96 11.86
CA TRP A 73 -21.42 -1.23 10.88
C TRP A 73 -21.10 -2.41 9.97
N ASP A 74 -19.87 -2.51 9.48
CA ASP A 74 -19.41 -3.63 8.64
C ASP A 74 -19.34 -4.96 9.41
N ARG A 75 -19.06 -4.91 10.72
CA ARG A 75 -19.09 -6.09 11.58
C ARG A 75 -20.51 -6.55 11.89
N ASP A 76 -21.40 -5.61 12.16
CA ASP A 76 -22.78 -5.87 12.60
C ASP A 76 -23.72 -6.10 11.40
N THR A 77 -23.27 -5.75 10.19
CA THR A 77 -24.00 -5.97 8.93
C THR A 77 -23.08 -6.55 7.85
N ASP A 78 -23.42 -7.71 7.29
CA ASP A 78 -22.70 -8.25 6.13
C ASP A 78 -23.10 -7.46 4.87
N GLY A 79 -22.48 -6.29 4.68
CA GLY A 79 -22.81 -5.36 3.60
C GLY A 79 -24.26 -4.85 3.65
N GLY A 80 -24.80 -4.59 4.84
CA GLY A 80 -26.17 -4.08 5.03
C GLY A 80 -27.23 -5.14 5.42
N ARG A 81 -26.84 -6.40 5.64
CA ARG A 81 -27.72 -7.43 6.25
C ARG A 81 -27.35 -7.68 7.71
N HIS A 82 -28.27 -7.39 8.63
CA HIS A 82 -28.06 -7.66 10.05
C HIS A 82 -27.85 -9.15 10.30
N LEU A 83 -26.70 -9.49 10.89
CA LEU A 83 -26.35 -10.84 11.31
C LEU A 83 -27.22 -11.20 12.54
N GLY A 84 -28.46 -11.63 12.28
CA GLY A 84 -29.40 -11.98 13.34
C GLY A 84 -30.87 -12.08 12.93
N GLU A 85 -31.26 -11.63 11.73
CA GLU A 85 -32.62 -11.84 11.25
C GLU A 85 -32.81 -13.28 10.74
N PRO A 86 -33.73 -14.08 11.30
CA PRO A 86 -34.04 -15.38 10.75
C PRO A 86 -34.66 -15.19 9.36
N ALA A 87 -34.08 -15.86 8.36
CA ALA A 87 -34.60 -15.90 7.01
C ALA A 87 -36.11 -16.18 7.03
N ARG A 88 -36.92 -15.23 6.58
CA ARG A 88 -38.37 -15.42 6.45
C ARG A 88 -38.58 -16.60 5.50
N ARG A 89 -39.02 -17.74 6.04
CA ARG A 89 -39.40 -18.91 5.24
C ARG A 89 -40.57 -18.52 4.36
N ASP A 90 -40.35 -18.64 3.05
CA ASP A 90 -41.37 -18.50 2.02
C ASP A 90 -42.42 -19.63 2.19
N PRO A 91 -43.72 -19.33 2.39
CA PRO A 91 -44.71 -20.34 2.79
C PRO A 91 -45.29 -21.12 1.61
N ARG A 92 -44.53 -21.36 0.53
CA ARG A 92 -44.99 -22.10 -0.64
C ARG A 92 -43.94 -23.11 -1.13
N SER A 93 -43.95 -24.29 -0.53
CA SER A 93 -43.44 -25.54 -1.11
C SER A 93 -44.17 -26.71 -0.46
#